data_AF-A0A838R585-F1
#
_entry.id   AF-A0A838R585-F1
#
_cell.length_a   1.000
_cell.length_b   1.000
_cell.length_c   1.000
_cell.angle_alpha   90.00
_cell.angle_beta   90.00
_cell.angle_gamma   90.00
#
_symmetry.space_group_name_H-M   'P 1'
#
loop_
_entity.id
_entity.type
_entity.pdbx_description
1 polymer ?
#
loop_
_entity_poly.entity_id
_entity_poly.type
_entity_poly.pdbx_seq_one_letter_code
_entity_poly.pdbx_strand_id
1 'polypeptide(L)' 'MTPLSDAALLARLVAIDTTSRLSNLPLADFVSGYLDRPGIRISRNFSPDGTKANLH' A
#
# COMPACT_ATOMS: atom_id res chain seq x y z
N MET A 1 -4.90 10.25 -11.60
CA MET A 1 -4.62 8.91 -12.14
C MET A 1 -5.96 8.25 -12.47
N THR A 2 -6.10 7.59 -13.62
CA THR A 2 -7.31 6.81 -13.91
C THR A 2 -7.33 5.59 -12.98
N PRO A 3 -8.46 5.28 -12.32
CA PRO A 3 -8.55 4.08 -11.49
C PRO A 3 -8.29 2.82 -12.32
N LEU A 4 -7.56 1.88 -11.74
CA LEU A 4 -7.44 0.52 -12.26
C LEU A 4 -8.79 -0.19 -12.12
N SER A 5 -9.06 -1.16 -13.00
CA SER A 5 -10.12 -2.13 -12.75
C SER A 5 -9.79 -2.97 -11.52
N ASP A 6 -10.81 -3.57 -10.90
CA ASP A 6 -10.63 -4.40 -9.70
C ASP A 6 -9.63 -5.53 -9.94
N ALA A 7 -9.69 -6.19 -11.10
CA ALA A 7 -8.75 -7.25 -11.47
C ALA A 7 -7.32 -6.72 -11.63
N ALA A 8 -7.13 -5.55 -12.25
CA ALA A 8 -5.81 -4.95 -12.41
C ALA A 8 -5.23 -4.44 -11.09
N LEU A 9 -6.08 -3.89 -10.20
CA LEU A 9 -5.69 -3.50 -8.86
C LEU A 9 -5.28 -4.73 -8.05
N LEU A 10 -6.09 -5.79 -8.05
CA LEU A 10 -5.77 -7.03 -7.35
C LEU A 10 -4.47 -7.65 -7.87
N ALA A 11 -4.29 -7.74 -9.19
CA ALA A 11 -3.07 -8.26 -9.81
C ALA A 11 -1.82 -7.46 -9.36
N ARG A 12 -1.93 -6.13 -9.25
CA ARG A 12 -0.83 -5.29 -8.78
C ARG A 12 -0.54 -5.51 -7.30
N LEU A 13 -1.56 -5.64 -6.46
CA LEU A 13 -1.40 -5.86 -5.01
C LEU A 13 -0.75 -7.22 -4.72
N VAL A 14 -1.21 -8.29 -5.36
CA VAL A 14 -0.68 -9.65 -5.12
C VAL A 14 0.72 -9.88 -5.71
N ALA A 15 1.13 -9.05 -6.68
CA ALA A 15 2.48 -9.10 -7.24
C ALA A 15 3.56 -8.56 -6.30
N ILE A 16 3.18 -7.85 -5.23
CA ILE A 16 4.11 -7.35 -4.21
C ILE A 16 4.29 -8.46 -3.16
N ASP A 17 5.50 -9.03 -3.08
CA ASP A 17 5.79 -10.07 -2.08
C ASP A 17 5.83 -9.46 -0.67
N THR A 18 4.76 -9.68 0.08
CA THR A 18 4.65 -9.31 1.49
C THR A 18 4.63 -10.54 2.41
N THR A 19 5.35 -11.60 2.04
CA THR A 19 5.60 -12.73 2.95
C THR A 19 6.06 -12.19 4.30
N SER A 20 5.51 -12.67 5.42
CA SER A 20 5.62 -12.02 6.74
C SER A 20 7.05 -11.63 7.18
N ARG A 21 8.08 -12.36 6.74
CA ARG A 21 9.49 -12.04 7.03
C ARG A 21 10.04 -10.82 6.26
N LEU A 22 9.32 -10.33 5.26
CA LEU A 22 9.68 -9.20 4.41
C LEU A 22 8.94 -7.93 4.87
N SER A 23 9.43 -6.80 4.36
CA SER A 23 8.80 -5.49 4.52
C SER A 23 7.50 -5.41 3.73
N ASN A 24 6.46 -4.79 4.31
CA ASN A 24 5.23 -4.45 3.59
C ASN A 24 5.25 -3.01 3.03
N LEU A 25 6.34 -2.25 3.22
CA LEU A 25 6.41 -0.86 2.81
C LEU A 25 6.15 -0.65 1.31
N PRO A 26 6.63 -1.49 0.38
CA PRO A 26 6.31 -1.33 -1.04
C PRO A 26 4.80 -1.42 -1.33
N LEU A 27 4.08 -2.27 -0.61
CA LEU A 27 2.61 -2.37 -0.69
C LEU A 27 1.96 -1.10 -0.10
N ALA A 28 2.41 -0.68 1.08
CA ALA A 28 1.89 0.51 1.76
C ALA A 28 2.10 1.79 0.91
N ASP A 29 3.25 1.90 0.25
CA ASP A 29 3.59 2.99 -0.66
C ASP A 29 2.66 3.02 -1.86
N PHE A 30 2.48 1.87 -2.52
CA PHE A 30 1.58 1.75 -3.65
C PHE A 30 0.14 2.15 -3.29
N VAL A 31 -0.40 1.58 -2.20
CA VAL A 31 -1.79 1.85 -1.79
C VAL A 31 -1.99 3.32 -1.41
N SER A 32 -1.04 3.89 -0.66
CA SER A 32 -1.11 5.31 -0.27
C SER A 32 -1.14 6.22 -1.50
N GLY A 33 -0.25 5.99 -2.47
CA GLY A 33 -0.21 6.80 -3.70
C GLY A 33 -1.42 6.54 -4.63
N TYR A 34 -1.91 5.30 -4.71
CA TYR A 34 -3.07 4.95 -5.52
C TYR A 34 -4.35 5.64 -5.03
N LEU A 35 -4.46 5.82 -3.71
CA LEU A 35 -5.60 6.45 -3.06
C LEU A 35 -5.41 7.95 -2.80
N ASP A 36 -4.26 8.54 -3.17
CA ASP A 36 -3.99 9.96 -3.01
C ASP A 36 -4.84 10.77 -4.00
N ARG A 37 -5.98 11.25 -3.49
CA ARG A 37 -6.97 12.04 -4.23
C ARG A 37 -7.66 13.02 -3.27
N PRO A 38 -8.17 14.15 -3.78
CA PRO A 38 -8.82 15.17 -2.94
C PRO A 38 -9.87 14.57 -2.01
N GLY A 39 -9.76 14.87 -0.71
CA GLY A 39 -10.68 14.39 0.32
C GLY A 39 -10.29 13.06 0.98
N ILE A 40 -9.26 12.36 0.51
CA ILE A 40 -8.71 11.19 1.17
C ILE A 40 -7.43 11.58 1.93
N ARG A 41 -7.31 11.12 3.18
CA ARG A 41 -6.08 11.22 3.98
C ARG A 41 -5.69 9.82 4.40
N ILE A 42 -4.44 9.46 4.13
CA ILE A 42 -3.86 8.17 4.52
C ILE A 42 -2.67 8.45 5.42
N SER A 43 -2.71 7.88 6.61
CA SER A 43 -1.65 7.98 7.60
C SER A 43 -0.92 6.66 7.72
N ARG A 44 0.41 6.71 7.82
CA ARG A 44 1.26 5.54 7.99
C ARG A 44 1.73 5.46 9.43
N ASN A 45 1.41 4.35 10.08
CA ASN A 45 1.96 4.03 11.39
C ASN A 45 3.04 2.96 11.23
N PHE A 46 4.30 3.37 11.39
CA PHE A 46 5.45 2.49 11.20
C PHE A 46 5.67 1.58 12.41
N SER A 47 6.14 0.36 12.16
CA SER A 47 6.65 -0.53 13.20
C SER A 47 7.91 0.06 13.85
N PRO A 48 8.27 -0.34 15.08
CA PRO A 48 9.45 0.19 15.78
C PRO A 48 10.77 -0.01 15.03
N ASP A 49 10.89 -1.10 14.25
CA ASP A 49 12.04 -1.40 13.40
C ASP A 49 11.99 -0.70 12.03
N GLY A 50 10.91 0.04 11.75
CA GLY A 50 10.68 0.77 10.51
C GLY A 50 10.46 -0.11 9.28
N THR A 51 10.34 -1.44 9.42
CA THR A 51 10.24 -2.35 8.27
C THR A 51 8.82 -2.54 7.76
N LYS A 52 7.81 -2.13 8.53
CA LYS A 52 6.40 -2.27 8.15
C LYS A 52 5.61 -1.02 8.50
N ALA A 53 4.47 -0.84 7.85
CA ALA A 53 3.51 0.19 8.17
C ALA A 53 2.08 -0.32 8.10
N ASN A 54 1.24 0.17 9.02
CA ASN A 54 -0.22 0.10 8.92
C ASN A 54 -0.77 1.39 8.31
N LEU A 55 -1.84 1.29 7.52
CA LEU A 55 -2.53 2.43 6.90
C LEU A 55 -3.87 2.69 7.61
N HIS A 56 -4.21 3.95 7.86
CA HIS A 56 -5.50 4.40 8.42
C HIS A 56 -5.89 5.79 7.93
#